data_AF-A0A2V8QTL2-F1
#
_entry.id   AF-A0A2V8QTL2-F1
#
_cell.length_a   1.000
_cell.length_b   1.000
_cell.length_c   1.000
_cell.angle_alpha   90.00
_cell.angle_beta   90.00
_cell.angle_gamma   90.00
#
_symmetry.space_group_name_H-M   'P 1'
#
loop_
_entity.id
_entity.type
_entity.pdbx_description
1 polymer ?
#
loop_
_entity_poly.entity_id
_entity_poly.type
_entity_poly.pdbx_seq_one_letter_code
_entity_poly.pdbx_strand_id
1 'polypeptide(L)'
;AVAQEIKRAGGTNSLVGAITSNYVAAGGARRTQPTTAASPASATSRAPDYDELTDQATAAYDARDSARATQLLQRAIQLQPQSPRAYQLLGFAQLYLQNNFTEAEKNMRKAIDLGGSAAFRVFHDHANGSFRDTCAGTLFVTKANVTFKADDGQHTFEAADPDIREIKVNKLVGRLPGALGGSHLPGALGGSRLPGPLGGEGDIGAFHIKVKRASDSKNYNFAPLTKKKAESELIVSLVTGYGGVKS
;
A
#
# COMPACT_ATOMS: atom_id res chain seq x y z
N ALA A 1 -23.76 -18.89 -0.47
CA ALA A 1 -22.33 -19.11 -0.21
C ALA A 1 -21.52 -19.26 -1.52
N VAL A 2 -21.62 -18.30 -2.44
CA VAL A 2 -20.88 -18.30 -3.73
C VAL A 2 -20.34 -16.89 -4.07
N ALA A 3 -20.91 -15.84 -3.47
CA ALA A 3 -20.38 -14.47 -3.54
C ALA A 3 -19.10 -14.21 -2.71
N GLN A 4 -18.70 -15.15 -1.83
CA GLN A 4 -17.51 -15.05 -0.98
C GLN A 4 -16.23 -15.61 -1.62
N GLU A 5 -16.34 -16.25 -2.80
CA GLU A 5 -15.23 -16.95 -3.45
C GLU A 5 -14.74 -16.23 -4.72
N ILE A 6 -15.58 -15.43 -5.38
CA ILE A 6 -15.22 -14.72 -6.64
C ILE A 6 -14.31 -13.49 -6.39
N LYS A 7 -14.22 -12.99 -5.14
CA LYS A 7 -13.20 -11.98 -4.76
C LYS A 7 -11.81 -12.58 -4.47
N ARG A 8 -11.64 -13.91 -4.52
CA ARG A 8 -10.38 -14.62 -4.18
C ARG A 8 -9.36 -14.72 -5.33
N ALA A 9 -9.49 -14.00 -6.44
CA ALA A 9 -8.57 -14.11 -7.58
C ALA A 9 -8.22 -12.78 -8.28
N GLY A 10 -7.99 -11.69 -7.54
CA GLY A 10 -7.49 -10.41 -8.11
C GLY A 10 -8.50 -9.25 -8.17
N GLY A 11 -9.23 -9.01 -7.06
CA GLY A 11 -10.30 -8.01 -7.01
C GLY A 11 -9.91 -6.65 -6.43
N THR A 12 -9.69 -5.68 -7.32
CA THR A 12 -9.76 -4.21 -7.16
C THR A 12 -8.57 -3.46 -6.54
N ASN A 13 -8.27 -2.30 -7.14
CA ASN A 13 -7.42 -1.22 -6.62
C ASN A 13 -7.94 -0.60 -5.29
N SER A 14 -8.79 -1.31 -4.54
CA SER A 14 -9.45 -0.76 -3.35
C SER A 14 -8.47 -0.72 -2.18
N LEU A 15 -8.59 0.36 -1.41
CA LEU A 15 -7.84 0.57 -0.17
C LEU A 15 -7.97 -0.62 0.81
N VAL A 16 -9.14 -1.27 0.82
CA VAL A 16 -9.43 -2.44 1.66
C VAL A 16 -8.56 -3.63 1.27
N GLY A 17 -8.49 -4.00 -0.02
CA GLY A 17 -7.63 -5.12 -0.45
C GLY A 17 -6.14 -4.87 -0.15
N ALA A 18 -5.72 -3.60 -0.27
CA ALA A 18 -4.37 -3.18 0.05
C ALA A 18 -4.06 -3.20 1.56
N ILE A 19 -5.03 -3.12 2.47
CA ILE A 19 -4.75 -2.98 3.92
C ILE A 19 -5.15 -4.23 4.71
N THR A 20 -6.20 -4.95 4.30
CA THR A 20 -6.65 -6.16 5.01
C THR A 20 -5.68 -7.32 4.93
N SER A 21 -4.74 -7.31 3.98
CA SER A 21 -3.82 -8.43 3.74
C SER A 21 -2.72 -8.58 4.79
N ASN A 22 -2.43 -7.56 5.62
CA ASN A 22 -1.40 -7.65 6.68
C ASN A 22 -1.86 -7.12 8.06
N TYR A 23 -3.14 -6.75 8.23
CA TYR A 23 -3.67 -6.30 9.52
C TYR A 23 -3.87 -7.44 10.55
N VAL A 24 -3.34 -8.63 10.28
CA VAL A 24 -3.47 -9.81 11.16
C VAL A 24 -2.12 -10.10 11.81
N ALA A 25 -1.70 -9.28 12.78
CA ALA A 25 -0.91 -9.70 13.96
C ALA A 25 -0.43 -8.51 14.80
N ALA A 26 -1.21 -8.15 15.82
CA ALA A 26 -0.74 -7.82 17.18
C ALA A 26 -1.94 -7.48 18.09
N GLY A 27 -2.59 -8.50 18.66
CA GLY A 27 -3.30 -8.35 19.94
C GLY A 27 -4.78 -7.90 19.97
N GLY A 28 -5.52 -7.93 18.86
CA GLY A 28 -6.96 -7.67 18.88
C GLY A 28 -7.77 -8.95 18.71
N ALA A 29 -8.16 -9.61 19.79
CA ALA A 29 -9.16 -10.66 19.73
C ALA A 29 -10.40 -10.12 19.01
N ARG A 30 -10.75 -10.72 17.87
CA ARG A 30 -12.05 -10.52 17.23
C ARG A 30 -13.10 -10.89 18.27
N ARG A 31 -13.66 -9.90 18.95
CA ARG A 31 -14.77 -10.10 19.89
C ARG A 31 -15.92 -10.62 19.05
N THR A 32 -16.11 -11.93 19.04
CA THR A 32 -17.29 -12.57 18.48
C THR A 32 -18.45 -12.11 19.33
N GLN A 33 -19.15 -11.07 18.86
CA GLN A 33 -20.49 -10.82 19.36
C GLN A 33 -21.36 -12.01 18.95
N PRO A 34 -22.08 -12.66 19.89
CA PRO A 34 -23.07 -13.66 19.54
C PRO A 34 -24.18 -12.95 18.76
N THR A 35 -24.39 -13.33 17.50
CA THR A 35 -25.57 -12.92 16.75
C THR A 35 -26.77 -13.68 17.31
N THR A 36 -27.46 -13.08 18.28
CA THR A 36 -28.84 -13.42 18.56
C THR A 36 -29.71 -12.76 17.50
N ALA A 37 -30.49 -13.57 16.80
CA ALA A 37 -31.48 -13.09 15.85
C ALA A 37 -32.63 -12.41 16.61
N ALA A 38 -32.90 -11.13 16.33
CA ALA A 38 -34.13 -10.45 16.72
C ALA A 38 -34.47 -9.27 15.78
N SER A 39 -35.65 -9.38 15.15
CA SER A 39 -36.59 -8.45 14.51
C SER A 39 -36.21 -7.03 14.02
N PRO A 40 -36.88 -6.53 12.95
CA PRO A 40 -36.65 -5.20 12.39
C PRO A 40 -37.36 -4.14 13.25
N ALA A 41 -36.59 -3.38 14.02
CA ALA A 41 -37.09 -2.24 14.77
C ALA A 41 -36.27 -0.99 14.41
N SER A 42 -36.97 0.00 13.85
CA SER A 42 -36.69 1.44 13.83
C SER A 42 -35.24 1.87 13.57
N ALA A 43 -34.98 2.33 12.35
CA ALA A 43 -33.73 3.00 11.98
C ALA A 43 -33.61 4.38 12.67
N THR A 44 -33.30 4.38 13.96
CA THR A 44 -32.76 5.56 14.63
C THR A 44 -31.34 5.78 14.10
N SER A 45 -31.08 6.92 13.49
CA SER A 45 -29.76 7.26 12.93
C SER A 45 -28.72 7.41 14.06
N ARG A 46 -28.13 6.31 14.50
CA ARG A 46 -26.96 6.32 15.41
C ARG A 46 -25.76 6.89 14.66
N ALA A 47 -24.90 7.62 15.36
CA ALA A 47 -23.61 8.03 14.81
C ALA A 47 -22.80 6.78 14.39
N PRO A 48 -22.11 6.82 13.23
CA PRO A 48 -21.27 5.71 12.79
C PRO A 48 -20.17 5.40 13.81
N ASP A 49 -19.90 4.11 14.05
CA ASP A 49 -18.77 3.69 14.86
C ASP A 49 -17.45 3.66 14.07
N TYR A 50 -16.37 3.23 14.74
CA TYR A 50 -15.03 3.21 14.16
C TYR A 50 -14.95 2.38 12.88
N ASP A 51 -15.48 1.15 12.89
CA ASP A 51 -15.38 0.25 11.75
C ASP A 51 -16.20 0.81 10.58
N GLU A 52 -17.42 1.28 10.86
CA GLU A 52 -18.29 1.94 9.87
C GLU A 52 -17.60 3.17 9.25
N LEU A 53 -16.91 4.00 10.05
CA LEU A 53 -16.17 5.15 9.54
C LEU A 53 -15.01 4.73 8.63
N THR A 54 -14.25 3.70 9.00
CA THR A 54 -13.13 3.22 8.17
C THR A 54 -13.59 2.55 6.87
N ASP A 55 -14.74 1.87 6.89
CA ASP A 55 -15.33 1.26 5.70
C ASP A 55 -15.91 2.33 4.77
N GLN A 56 -16.61 3.33 5.32
CA GLN A 56 -17.07 4.50 4.55
C GLN A 56 -15.89 5.29 3.96
N ALA A 57 -14.79 5.44 4.70
CA ALA A 57 -13.59 6.12 4.21
C ALA A 57 -12.95 5.37 3.03
N THR A 58 -12.96 4.03 3.08
CA THR A 58 -12.52 3.21 1.97
C THR A 58 -13.41 3.42 0.75
N ALA A 59 -14.73 3.39 0.92
CA ALA A 59 -15.66 3.67 -0.18
C ALA A 59 -15.45 5.08 -0.76
N ALA A 60 -15.18 6.08 0.09
CA ALA A 60 -14.85 7.44 -0.36
C ALA A 60 -13.51 7.49 -1.12
N TYR A 61 -12.50 6.74 -0.67
CA TYR A 61 -11.23 6.63 -1.38
C TYR A 61 -11.42 6.02 -2.78
N ASP A 62 -12.19 4.92 -2.87
CA ASP A 62 -12.49 4.24 -4.14
C ASP A 62 -13.29 5.15 -5.08
N ALA A 63 -14.17 5.99 -4.52
CA ALA A 63 -14.89 7.05 -5.23
C ALA A 63 -14.03 8.29 -5.54
N ARG A 64 -12.74 8.29 -5.20
CA ARG A 64 -11.79 9.41 -5.35
C ARG A 64 -12.20 10.68 -4.59
N ASP A 65 -13.10 10.57 -3.63
CA ASP A 65 -13.51 11.66 -2.74
C ASP A 65 -12.52 11.77 -1.57
N SER A 66 -11.40 12.43 -1.86
CA SER A 66 -10.31 12.62 -0.91
C SER A 66 -10.72 13.39 0.34
N ALA A 67 -11.61 14.38 0.20
CA ALA A 67 -12.06 15.22 1.30
C ALA A 67 -12.88 14.38 2.29
N ARG A 68 -13.85 13.62 1.77
CA ARG A 68 -14.68 12.73 2.59
C ARG A 68 -13.87 11.61 3.23
N ALA A 69 -12.97 10.96 2.47
CA ALA A 69 -12.10 9.92 3.02
C ALA A 69 -11.30 10.45 4.22
N THR A 70 -10.68 11.62 4.08
CA THR A 70 -9.90 12.27 5.14
C THR A 70 -10.76 12.60 6.36
N GLN A 71 -11.93 13.21 6.15
CA GLN A 71 -12.84 13.58 7.24
C GLN A 71 -13.31 12.35 8.03
N LEU A 72 -13.68 11.27 7.34
CA LEU A 72 -14.11 10.02 7.98
C LEU A 72 -12.99 9.39 8.80
N LEU A 73 -11.76 9.39 8.27
CA LEU A 73 -10.60 8.84 8.97
C LEU A 73 -10.16 9.67 10.16
N GLN A 74 -10.25 11.00 10.07
CA GLN A 74 -10.03 11.89 11.22
C GLN A 74 -11.05 11.63 12.33
N ARG A 75 -12.33 11.40 11.98
CA ARG A 75 -13.35 10.99 12.96
C ARG A 75 -13.06 9.61 13.55
N ALA A 76 -12.62 8.65 12.74
CA ALA A 76 -12.24 7.32 13.23
C ALA A 76 -11.06 7.41 14.22
N ILE A 77 -10.06 8.25 13.93
CA ILE A 77 -8.94 8.54 14.83
C ILE A 77 -9.43 9.18 16.14
N GLN A 78 -10.40 10.09 16.10
CA GLN A 78 -10.98 10.68 17.31
C GLN A 78 -11.69 9.64 18.18
N LEU A 79 -12.37 8.66 17.58
CA LEU A 79 -13.05 7.58 18.31
C LEU A 79 -12.07 6.57 18.91
N GLN A 80 -11.03 6.18 18.17
CA GLN A 80 -10.02 5.21 18.63
C GLN A 80 -8.60 5.68 18.28
N PRO A 81 -8.02 6.59 19.07
CA PRO A 81 -6.71 7.20 18.78
C PRO A 81 -5.52 6.24 18.92
N GLN A 82 -5.73 5.05 19.50
CA GLN A 82 -4.73 4.01 19.62
C GLN A 82 -4.86 2.93 18.54
N SER A 83 -5.86 3.01 17.66
CA SER A 83 -6.03 2.04 16.59
C SER A 83 -5.19 2.43 15.36
N PRO A 84 -4.22 1.59 14.93
CA PRO A 84 -3.32 1.94 13.83
C PRO A 84 -4.01 2.01 12.46
N ARG A 85 -5.15 1.34 12.28
CA ARG A 85 -5.80 1.17 10.96
C ARG A 85 -6.20 2.52 10.34
N ALA A 86 -6.83 3.41 11.10
CA ALA A 86 -7.26 4.71 10.59
C ALA A 86 -6.07 5.62 10.20
N TYR A 87 -4.96 5.55 10.91
CA TYR A 87 -3.72 6.26 10.55
C TYR A 87 -3.13 5.71 9.25
N GLN A 88 -3.08 4.38 9.08
CA GLN A 88 -2.60 3.76 7.84
C GLN A 88 -3.48 4.16 6.64
N LEU A 89 -4.80 4.07 6.79
CA LEU A 89 -5.77 4.48 5.77
C LEU A 89 -5.62 5.96 5.41
N LEU A 90 -5.40 6.82 6.41
CA LEU A 90 -5.25 8.27 6.19
C LEU A 90 -3.97 8.57 5.44
N GLY A 91 -2.86 7.96 5.83
CA GLY A 91 -1.60 8.12 5.13
C GLY A 91 -1.68 7.63 3.68
N PHE A 92 -2.36 6.51 3.44
CA PHE A 92 -2.58 5.99 2.08
C PHE A 92 -3.44 6.94 1.23
N ALA A 93 -4.53 7.49 1.80
CA ALA A 93 -5.37 8.47 1.12
C ALA A 93 -4.60 9.76 0.78
N GLN A 94 -3.80 10.26 1.72
CA GLN A 94 -2.94 11.44 1.52
C GLN A 94 -1.89 11.20 0.45
N LEU A 95 -1.27 10.01 0.43
CA LEU A 95 -0.29 9.63 -0.58
C LEU A 95 -0.91 9.61 -1.98
N TYR A 96 -1.99 8.85 -2.17
CA TYR A 96 -2.48 8.53 -3.51
C TYR A 96 -3.59 9.45 -4.06
N LEU A 97 -4.35 10.14 -3.21
CA LEU A 97 -5.37 11.09 -3.67
C LEU A 97 -4.93 12.54 -3.57
N GLN A 98 -4.07 12.87 -2.61
CA GLN A 98 -3.64 14.25 -2.36
C GLN A 98 -2.20 14.52 -2.80
N ASN A 99 -1.42 13.47 -3.12
CA ASN A 99 0.01 13.58 -3.40
C ASN A 99 0.76 14.32 -2.27
N ASN A 100 0.30 14.15 -1.03
CA ASN A 100 0.84 14.80 0.17
C ASN A 100 1.74 13.81 0.93
N PHE A 101 2.99 13.71 0.49
CA PHE A 101 3.98 12.79 1.05
C PHE A 101 4.30 13.08 2.52
N THR A 102 4.33 14.35 2.92
CA THR A 102 4.67 14.75 4.29
C THR A 102 3.65 14.26 5.31
N GLU A 103 2.37 14.53 5.08
CA GLU A 103 1.33 14.05 6.00
C GLU A 103 1.13 12.52 5.88
N ALA A 104 1.34 11.96 4.68
CA ALA A 104 1.32 10.51 4.50
C ALA A 104 2.38 9.83 5.37
N GLU A 105 3.63 10.30 5.33
CA GLU A 105 4.71 9.77 6.15
C GLU A 105 4.37 9.86 7.64
N LYS A 106 3.90 11.02 8.11
CA LYS A 106 3.51 11.22 9.52
C LYS A 106 2.45 10.23 9.99
N ASN A 107 1.39 10.04 9.20
CA ASN A 107 0.32 9.10 9.56
C ASN A 107 0.76 7.63 9.45
N MET A 108 1.59 7.30 8.45
CA MET A 108 2.16 5.96 8.30
C MET A 108 3.13 5.60 9.43
N ARG A 109 3.99 6.55 9.86
CA ARG A 109 4.82 6.41 11.07
C ARG A 109 3.96 6.14 12.30
N LYS A 110 2.90 6.93 12.50
CA LYS A 110 1.98 6.74 13.63
C LYS A 110 1.30 5.36 13.61
N ALA A 111 0.92 4.87 12.43
CA ALA A 111 0.36 3.52 12.27
C ALA A 111 1.37 2.43 12.67
N ILE A 112 2.62 2.54 12.22
CA ILE A 112 3.70 1.61 12.58
C ILE A 112 4.01 1.69 14.09
N ASP A 113 4.03 2.90 14.66
CA ASP A 113 4.31 3.12 16.09
C ASP A 113 3.30 2.41 16.99
N LEU A 114 2.02 2.43 16.58
CA LEU A 114 0.89 1.77 17.24
C LEU A 114 0.79 0.27 16.93
N GLY A 115 1.80 -0.33 16.29
CA GLY A 115 1.87 -1.77 16.01
C GLY A 115 1.17 -2.21 14.73
N GLY A 116 0.76 -1.26 13.86
CA GLY A 116 0.27 -1.55 12.53
C GLY A 116 1.37 -1.51 11.46
N SER A 117 0.98 -1.11 10.26
CA SER A 117 1.86 -1.06 9.09
C SER A 117 1.66 0.21 8.27
N ALA A 118 2.65 0.58 7.47
CA ALA A 118 2.45 1.41 6.29
C ALA A 118 2.22 0.51 5.07
N ALA A 119 1.36 0.93 4.14
CA ALA A 119 1.10 0.20 2.90
C ALA A 119 1.37 1.07 1.68
N PHE A 120 2.01 0.47 0.67
CA PHE A 120 2.38 1.09 -0.59
C PHE A 120 2.02 0.18 -1.75
N ARG A 121 1.43 0.75 -2.78
CA ARG A 121 1.24 0.10 -4.07
C ARG A 121 2.54 0.18 -4.85
N VAL A 122 3.06 -0.96 -5.27
CA VAL A 122 4.33 -1.05 -6.00
C VAL A 122 4.21 -2.05 -7.15
N PHE A 123 5.08 -1.88 -8.13
CA PHE A 123 5.40 -2.90 -9.13
C PHE A 123 6.65 -3.63 -8.69
N HIS A 124 6.60 -4.95 -8.65
CA HIS A 124 7.75 -5.82 -8.42
C HIS A 124 8.28 -6.32 -9.77
N ASP A 125 9.58 -6.22 -9.98
CA ASP A 125 10.23 -6.61 -11.23
C ASP A 125 10.68 -8.08 -11.24
N HIS A 126 10.45 -8.74 -12.38
CA HIS A 126 10.90 -10.11 -12.69
C HIS A 126 12.07 -10.14 -13.69
N ALA A 127 12.48 -8.96 -14.19
CA ALA A 127 13.43 -8.82 -15.29
C ALA A 127 14.70 -8.06 -14.87
N ASN A 128 15.23 -8.37 -13.68
CA ASN A 128 16.52 -7.90 -13.15
C ASN A 128 16.73 -6.37 -13.18
N GLY A 129 15.69 -5.61 -12.86
CA GLY A 129 15.67 -4.15 -12.78
C GLY A 129 15.31 -3.45 -14.08
N SER A 130 15.00 -4.19 -15.15
CA SER A 130 14.54 -3.59 -16.42
C SER A 130 13.05 -3.23 -16.41
N PHE A 131 12.28 -3.78 -15.46
CA PHE A 131 10.83 -3.58 -15.32
C PHE A 131 10.03 -3.94 -16.57
N ARG A 132 10.57 -4.72 -17.52
CA ARG A 132 9.84 -5.16 -18.72
C ARG A 132 8.81 -6.24 -18.42
N ASP A 133 9.00 -6.95 -17.32
CA ASP A 133 8.08 -7.93 -16.76
C ASP A 133 7.94 -7.64 -15.27
N THR A 134 6.70 -7.40 -14.84
CA THR A 134 6.40 -6.96 -13.46
C THR A 134 5.06 -7.51 -12.99
N CYS A 135 4.93 -7.73 -11.69
CA CYS A 135 3.63 -7.87 -11.05
C CYS A 135 3.31 -6.64 -10.17
N ALA A 136 2.03 -6.29 -10.07
CA ALA A 136 1.57 -5.27 -9.14
C ALA A 136 1.21 -5.90 -7.80
N GLY A 137 1.38 -5.15 -6.72
CA GLY A 137 1.03 -5.60 -5.39
C GLY A 137 1.14 -4.53 -4.33
N THR A 138 1.00 -4.96 -3.09
CA THR A 138 1.15 -4.09 -1.93
C THR A 138 2.38 -4.46 -1.13
N LEU A 139 3.26 -3.49 -0.93
CA LEU A 139 4.37 -3.52 0.01
C LEU A 139 3.90 -2.98 1.37
N PHE A 140 4.13 -3.75 2.42
CA PHE A 140 3.86 -3.41 3.80
C PHE A 140 5.17 -3.21 4.54
N VAL A 141 5.25 -2.14 5.32
CA VAL A 141 6.38 -1.85 6.22
C VAL A 141 5.87 -1.86 7.65
N THR A 142 6.50 -2.65 8.51
CA THR A 142 6.23 -2.72 9.95
C THR A 142 7.50 -2.38 10.75
N LYS A 143 7.46 -2.53 12.07
CA LYS A 143 8.66 -2.45 12.92
C LYS A 143 9.57 -3.69 12.86
N ALA A 144 9.10 -4.76 12.23
CA ALA A 144 9.76 -6.07 12.31
C ALA A 144 10.12 -6.63 10.94
N ASN A 145 9.39 -6.24 9.89
CA ASN A 145 9.58 -6.77 8.56
C ASN A 145 9.05 -5.83 7.46
N VAL A 146 9.50 -6.13 6.25
CA VAL A 146 8.91 -5.66 4.99
C VAL A 146 8.31 -6.86 4.26
N THR A 147 7.04 -6.75 3.86
CA THR A 147 6.34 -7.80 3.10
C THR A 147 5.78 -7.22 1.81
N PHE A 148 5.91 -7.91 0.69
CA PHE A 148 5.18 -7.61 -0.54
C PHE A 148 4.24 -8.76 -0.88
N LYS A 149 3.01 -8.44 -1.26
CA LYS A 149 1.99 -9.39 -1.72
C LYS A 149 1.48 -8.94 -3.08
N ALA A 150 1.71 -9.76 -4.10
CA ALA A 150 1.19 -9.51 -5.43
C ALA A 150 -0.33 -9.65 -5.48
N ASP A 151 -0.98 -8.88 -6.35
CA ASP A 151 -2.44 -8.88 -6.48
C ASP A 151 -3.01 -10.20 -7.02
N ASP A 152 -2.20 -10.91 -7.82
CA ASP A 152 -2.51 -12.24 -8.36
C ASP A 152 -2.25 -13.37 -7.35
N GLY A 153 -1.68 -13.05 -6.18
CA GLY A 153 -1.31 -14.00 -5.13
C GLY A 153 -0.12 -14.91 -5.48
N GLN A 154 0.52 -14.74 -6.63
CA GLN A 154 1.58 -15.65 -7.09
C GLN A 154 2.93 -15.31 -6.47
N HIS A 155 3.21 -14.02 -6.27
CA HIS A 155 4.48 -13.55 -5.72
C HIS A 155 4.31 -12.96 -4.33
N THR A 156 5.02 -13.54 -3.37
CA THR A 156 5.17 -12.98 -2.02
C THR A 156 6.65 -12.78 -1.74
N PHE A 157 6.99 -11.61 -1.22
CA PHE A 157 8.30 -11.33 -0.65
C PHE A 157 8.11 -11.02 0.82
N GLU A 158 8.98 -11.55 1.67
CA GLU A 158 9.04 -11.21 3.08
C GLU A 158 10.50 -11.15 3.51
N ALA A 159 10.84 -10.11 4.26
CA ALA A 159 12.15 -9.93 4.86
C ALA A 159 11.98 -9.33 6.25
N ALA A 160 12.49 -10.05 7.26
CA ALA A 160 12.63 -9.50 8.59
C ALA A 160 13.71 -8.39 8.56
N ASP A 161 13.55 -7.38 9.40
CA ASP A 161 14.46 -6.23 9.43
C ASP A 161 15.94 -6.59 9.60
N PRO A 162 16.34 -7.58 10.42
CA PRO A 162 17.75 -8.00 10.55
C PRO A 162 18.36 -8.57 9.26
N ASP A 163 17.52 -9.03 8.32
CA ASP A 163 17.94 -9.60 7.05
C ASP A 163 18.06 -8.54 5.95
N ILE A 164 17.44 -7.37 6.13
CA ILE A 164 17.52 -6.24 5.18
C ILE A 164 18.88 -5.56 5.34
N ARG A 165 19.72 -5.65 4.31
CA ARG A 165 21.09 -5.10 4.31
C ARG A 165 21.17 -3.75 3.63
N GLU A 166 20.30 -3.52 2.66
CA GLU A 166 20.29 -2.28 1.88
C GLU A 166 18.87 -2.04 1.37
N ILE A 167 18.44 -0.78 1.47
CA ILE A 167 17.29 -0.28 0.72
C ILE A 167 17.67 1.10 0.18
N LYS A 168 17.63 1.26 -1.14
CA LYS A 168 18.05 2.49 -1.80
C LYS A 168 17.19 2.77 -3.02
N VAL A 169 16.91 4.04 -3.26
CA VAL A 169 16.43 4.51 -4.55
C VAL A 169 17.54 4.30 -5.59
N ASN A 170 17.19 3.68 -6.71
CA ASN A 170 18.11 3.44 -7.81
C ASN A 170 18.48 4.78 -8.47
N LYS A 171 19.76 4.96 -8.79
CA LYS A 171 20.20 6.13 -9.56
C LYS A 171 19.74 5.96 -11.01
N LEU A 172 18.74 6.75 -11.42
CA LEU A 172 18.28 7.00 -12.79
C LEU A 172 18.35 5.78 -13.74
N VAL A 173 17.25 5.02 -13.83
CA VAL A 173 17.09 3.98 -14.85
C VAL A 173 16.79 4.65 -16.20
N GLY A 174 17.81 4.86 -17.03
CA GLY A 174 17.69 5.01 -18.49
C GLY A 174 17.66 6.43 -19.05
N ARG A 175 18.83 6.94 -19.45
CA ARG A 175 18.96 7.90 -20.56
C ARG A 175 19.49 7.12 -21.76
N LEU A 176 18.60 6.63 -22.63
CA LEU A 176 18.98 6.12 -23.96
C LEU A 176 18.93 7.30 -24.94
N PRO A 177 19.98 7.55 -25.76
CA PRO A 177 19.95 8.61 -26.75
C PRO A 177 19.06 8.22 -27.95
N GLY A 178 17.89 8.86 -28.04
CA GLY A 178 17.13 9.01 -29.29
C GLY A 178 15.89 8.12 -29.44
N ALA A 179 14.70 8.75 -29.42
CA ALA A 179 13.66 8.60 -30.47
C ALA A 179 12.37 9.38 -30.11
N LEU A 180 12.22 10.55 -30.77
CA LEU A 180 11.00 11.09 -31.37
C LEU A 180 9.63 10.94 -30.64
N GLY A 181 9.15 12.07 -30.10
CA GLY A 181 7.83 12.68 -30.35
C GLY A 181 6.55 11.82 -30.35
N GLY A 182 5.62 12.15 -29.46
CA GLY A 182 4.23 11.69 -29.58
C GLY A 182 3.32 12.21 -28.47
N SER A 183 2.52 13.22 -28.79
CA SER A 183 1.48 13.83 -27.96
C SER A 183 0.29 12.91 -27.61
N HIS A 184 -0.45 13.31 -26.56
CA HIS A 184 -1.87 13.06 -26.22
C HIS A 184 -2.17 12.20 -24.98
N LEU A 185 -2.84 12.85 -24.00
CA LEU A 185 -3.74 12.22 -23.03
C LEU A 185 -5.06 11.86 -23.72
N PRO A 186 -5.73 10.76 -23.32
CA PRO A 186 -7.06 10.92 -22.73
C PRO A 186 -7.35 9.96 -21.58
N GLY A 187 -8.40 10.26 -20.81
CA GLY A 187 -8.84 9.51 -19.65
C GLY A 187 -9.69 8.27 -19.93
N ALA A 188 -10.22 7.75 -18.81
CA ALA A 188 -11.22 6.70 -18.64
C ALA A 188 -10.76 5.23 -18.68
N LEU A 189 -11.39 4.50 -17.75
CA LEU A 189 -11.16 3.13 -17.27
C LEU A 189 -11.74 2.09 -18.25
N GLY A 190 -11.09 0.92 -18.32
CA GLY A 190 -11.71 -0.30 -18.84
C GLY A 190 -10.75 -1.16 -19.65
N GLY A 191 -10.40 -2.33 -19.11
CA GLY A 191 -9.68 -3.37 -19.86
C GLY A 191 -8.38 -3.78 -19.17
N SER A 192 -8.31 -5.05 -18.80
CA SER A 192 -7.13 -5.80 -18.39
C SER A 192 -6.10 -5.86 -19.54
N ARG A 193 -5.41 -4.74 -19.76
CA ARG A 193 -4.17 -4.64 -20.52
C ARG A 193 -3.43 -3.41 -20.01
N LEU A 194 -2.32 -3.64 -19.31
CA LEU A 194 -1.38 -2.60 -18.90
C LEU A 194 -1.03 -1.72 -20.10
N PRO A 195 -0.94 -0.38 -19.94
CA PRO A 195 -0.60 0.49 -21.05
C PRO A 195 0.88 0.33 -21.38
N GLY A 196 1.16 -0.31 -22.53
CA GLY A 196 2.45 -0.25 -23.23
C GLY A 196 3.66 -0.88 -22.52
N PRO A 197 4.80 -1.01 -23.21
CA PRO A 197 6.03 -1.45 -22.57
C PRO A 197 6.35 -0.49 -21.42
N LEU A 198 6.69 -1.04 -20.26
CA LEU A 198 7.09 -0.33 -19.05
C LEU A 198 8.38 0.50 -19.20
N GLY A 199 8.85 0.74 -20.43
CA GLY A 199 9.92 1.65 -20.77
C GLY A 199 9.38 2.91 -21.45
N GLY A 200 9.17 3.97 -20.65
CA GLY A 200 9.00 5.33 -21.12
C GLY A 200 10.01 6.22 -20.39
N GLU A 201 10.68 7.11 -21.11
CA GLU A 201 11.74 8.00 -20.64
C GLU A 201 11.38 8.70 -19.31
N GLY A 202 12.11 8.37 -18.23
CA GLY A 202 11.99 9.03 -16.93
C GLY A 202 12.38 8.15 -15.75
N ASP A 203 12.79 8.79 -14.64
CA ASP A 203 13.01 8.12 -13.35
C ASP A 203 11.68 7.59 -12.81
N ILE A 204 11.44 6.29 -12.96
CA ILE A 204 10.24 5.61 -12.42
C ILE A 204 10.24 5.52 -10.89
N GLY A 205 11.22 6.14 -10.23
CA GLY A 205 11.43 6.06 -8.79
C GLY A 205 11.82 4.65 -8.36
N ALA A 206 12.46 3.86 -9.23
CA ALA A 206 12.81 2.48 -8.88
C ALA A 206 13.67 2.47 -7.60
N PHE A 207 13.43 1.49 -6.74
CA PHE A 207 14.25 1.22 -5.58
C PHE A 207 14.46 -0.28 -5.46
N HIS A 208 15.42 -0.67 -4.64
CA HIS A 208 15.68 -2.08 -4.39
C HIS A 208 15.80 -2.36 -2.91
N ILE A 209 15.52 -3.61 -2.54
CA ILE A 209 15.73 -4.14 -1.20
C ILE A 209 16.67 -5.33 -1.33
N LYS A 210 17.88 -5.20 -0.76
CA LYS A 210 18.84 -6.29 -0.67
C LYS A 210 18.65 -7.02 0.65
N VAL A 211 18.37 -8.32 0.55
CA VAL A 211 18.13 -9.20 1.68
C VAL A 211 19.21 -10.26 1.73
N LYS A 212 19.84 -10.43 2.90
CA LYS A 212 20.86 -11.46 3.13
C LYS A 212 20.44 -12.37 4.27
N ARG A 213 20.15 -13.64 3.92
CA ARG A 213 19.78 -14.72 4.83
C ARG A 213 20.86 -15.80 4.78
N ALA A 214 21.57 -16.00 5.88
CA ALA A 214 22.75 -16.86 5.93
C ALA A 214 23.73 -16.57 4.77
N SER A 215 23.96 -17.54 3.88
CA SER A 215 24.83 -17.41 2.70
C SER A 215 24.11 -16.87 1.45
N ASP A 216 22.77 -16.79 1.45
CA ASP A 216 21.99 -16.31 0.31
C ASP A 216 21.83 -14.78 0.37
N SER A 217 22.05 -14.11 -0.75
CA SER A 217 21.89 -12.67 -0.91
C SER A 217 21.07 -12.40 -2.17
N LYS A 218 19.88 -11.83 -1.99
CA LYS A 218 18.94 -11.52 -3.08
C LYS A 218 18.65 -10.04 -3.14
N ASN A 219 18.48 -9.53 -4.35
CA ASN A 219 18.08 -8.16 -4.60
C ASN A 219 16.69 -8.15 -5.22
N TYR A 220 15.76 -7.45 -4.58
CA TYR A 220 14.37 -7.32 -5.05
C TYR A 220 14.15 -5.90 -5.53
N ASN A 221 13.77 -5.74 -6.79
CA ASN A 221 13.53 -4.44 -7.40
C ASN A 221 12.04 -4.11 -7.38
N PHE A 222 11.75 -2.86 -7.04
CA PHE A 222 10.40 -2.32 -6.98
C PHE A 222 10.34 -0.95 -7.62
N ALA A 223 9.16 -0.57 -8.10
CA ALA A 223 8.85 0.80 -8.50
C ALA A 223 7.53 1.24 -7.84
N PRO A 224 7.45 2.47 -7.30
CA PRO A 224 6.24 2.98 -6.70
C PRO A 224 5.11 3.13 -7.73
N LEU A 225 3.86 2.97 -7.30
CA LEU A 225 2.70 3.15 -8.19
C LEU A 225 2.64 4.57 -8.77
N THR A 226 3.01 5.59 -7.99
CA THR A 226 3.03 6.97 -8.51
C THR A 226 4.14 7.22 -9.53
N LYS A 227 5.12 6.31 -9.65
CA LYS A 227 6.36 6.46 -10.42
C LYS A 227 7.16 7.71 -10.04
N LYS A 228 7.02 8.18 -8.80
CA LYS A 228 7.75 9.35 -8.28
C LYS A 228 8.82 8.91 -7.30
N LYS A 229 10.01 9.47 -7.46
CA LYS A 229 11.14 9.33 -6.51
C LYS A 229 10.73 9.63 -5.05
N ALA A 230 9.85 10.61 -4.83
CA ALA A 230 9.36 10.97 -3.50
C ALA A 230 8.62 9.83 -2.77
N GLU A 231 7.85 8.98 -3.49
CA GLU A 231 7.21 7.82 -2.86
C GLU A 231 8.27 6.80 -2.42
N SER A 232 9.29 6.57 -3.24
CA SER A 232 10.39 5.66 -2.90
C SER A 232 11.25 6.17 -1.77
N GLU A 233 11.51 7.47 -1.71
CA GLU A 233 12.21 8.11 -0.58
C GLU A 233 11.42 7.95 0.71
N LEU A 234 10.09 8.08 0.67
CA LEU A 234 9.22 7.83 1.81
C LEU A 234 9.31 6.35 2.24
N ILE A 235 9.19 5.40 1.30
CA ILE A 235 9.33 3.96 1.59
C ILE A 235 10.69 3.67 2.25
N VAL A 236 11.78 4.17 1.65
CA VAL A 236 13.15 4.05 2.17
C VAL A 236 13.23 4.63 3.58
N SER A 237 12.68 5.83 3.81
CA SER A 237 12.67 6.54 5.10
C SER A 237 11.93 5.77 6.20
N LEU A 238 10.85 5.07 5.87
CA LEU A 238 10.15 4.22 6.83
C LEU A 238 10.95 2.94 7.13
N VAL A 239 11.45 2.26 6.10
CA VAL A 239 12.21 1.01 6.30
C VAL A 239 13.51 1.27 7.06
N THR A 240 14.22 2.37 6.81
CA THR A 240 15.43 2.73 7.56
C THR A 240 15.14 3.32 8.94
N GLY A 241 14.00 4.00 9.10
CA GLY A 241 13.59 4.58 10.38
C GLY A 241 13.08 3.57 11.40
N TYR A 242 12.53 2.43 10.93
CA TYR A 242 12.02 1.37 11.79
C TYR A 242 12.88 0.10 11.77
N GLY A 243 13.56 -0.16 10.66
CA GLY A 243 14.43 -1.32 10.50
C GLY A 243 15.89 -1.03 10.85
N GLY A 244 16.54 -2.05 11.42
CA GLY A 244 17.96 -2.04 11.77
C GLY A 244 18.92 -2.11 10.58
N VAL A 245 18.57 -1.48 9.44
CA VAL A 245 19.45 -1.31 8.27
C VAL A 245 20.62 -0.42 8.72
N LYS A 246 21.69 -1.04 9.22
CA LYS A 246 22.91 -0.32 9.58
C LYS A 246 23.48 0.31 8.31
N SER A 247 23.49 1.64 8.29
CA SER A 247 24.12 2.50 7.29
C SER A 247 25.56 2.09 6.98
#